data_AF-A0A8B5WVD4-F1
#
_entry.id   AF-A0A8B5WVD4-F1
#
_cell.length_a   1.000
_cell.length_b   1.000
_cell.length_c   1.000
_cell.angle_alpha   90.00
_cell.angle_beta   90.00
_cell.angle_gamma   90.00
#
_symmetry.space_group_name_H-M   'P 1'
#
loop_
_entity.id
_entity.type
_entity.pdbx_description
1 polymer ?
#
loop_
_entity_poly.entity_id
_entity_poly.type
_entity_poly.pdbx_seq_one_letter_code
_entity_poly.pdbx_strand_id
1 'polypeptide(L)'
;MRRGDLVTIALPGDFGKPRPALVVQSDLFNTDHATVSVLPITSAIIGAPVFRITLEPSVANGLRKVSQIMVDKIISMKREKIGEAFGRLDDETLLRVNRALTVWLGVA
;
A
#
# COMPACT_ATOMS: atom_id res chain seq x y z
N MET A 1 -1.00 3.34 12.76
CA MET A 1 -0.75 2.58 11.52
C MET A 1 0.63 1.95 11.58
N ARG A 2 0.72 0.70 11.12
CA ARG A 2 1.94 -0.10 11.06
C ARG A 2 2.20 -0.55 9.63
N ARG A 3 3.45 -0.90 9.35
CA ARG A 3 3.84 -1.54 8.10
C ARG A 3 3.00 -2.80 7.88
N GLY A 4 2.50 -2.96 6.65
CA GLY A 4 1.61 -4.06 6.28
C GLY A 4 0.12 -3.75 6.42
N ASP A 5 -0.25 -2.67 7.13
CA ASP A 5 -1.65 -2.25 7.24
C ASP A 5 -2.18 -1.74 5.89
N LEU A 6 -3.43 -2.08 5.59
CA LEU A 6 -4.20 -1.50 4.50
C LEU A 6 -5.09 -0.38 5.02
N VAL A 7 -4.95 0.78 4.41
CA VAL A 7 -5.57 2.04 4.83
C VAL A 7 -6.29 2.68 3.66
N THR A 8 -7.20 3.61 3.95
CA THR A 8 -7.78 4.47 2.92
C THR A 8 -7.01 5.77 2.82
N ILE A 9 -6.79 6.25 1.61
CA ILE A 9 -6.13 7.53 1.32
C ILE A 9 -7.01 8.36 0.38
N ALA A 10 -6.92 9.68 0.46
CA ALA A 10 -7.51 10.60 -0.50
C ALA A 10 -6.39 11.30 -1.27
N LEU A 11 -6.22 10.96 -2.56
CA LEU A 11 -5.25 11.65 -3.40
C LEU A 11 -5.82 12.98 -3.91
N PRO A 12 -4.98 14.02 -4.09
CA PRO A 12 -5.38 15.23 -4.79
C PRO A 12 -5.95 14.90 -6.17
N GLY A 13 -7.11 15.46 -6.51
CA GLY A 13 -7.79 15.23 -7.80
C GLY A 13 -8.84 14.11 -7.80
N ASP A 14 -8.91 13.28 -6.76
CA ASP A 14 -9.92 12.21 -6.66
C ASP A 14 -11.28 12.66 -6.11
N PHE A 15 -11.52 13.97 -5.98
CA PHE A 15 -12.69 14.54 -5.32
C PHE A 15 -12.94 13.93 -3.93
N GLY A 16 -11.86 13.58 -3.22
CA GLY A 16 -11.93 12.97 -1.89
C GLY A 16 -12.38 11.51 -1.88
N LYS A 17 -12.51 10.83 -3.03
CA LYS A 17 -12.86 9.41 -3.06
C LYS A 17 -11.77 8.59 -2.34
N PRO A 18 -12.12 7.84 -1.29
CA PRO A 18 -11.15 7.04 -0.57
C PRO A 18 -10.65 5.91 -1.46
N ARG A 19 -9.33 5.76 -1.57
CA ARG A 19 -8.66 4.68 -2.29
C ARG A 19 -7.87 3.82 -1.31
N PRO A 20 -7.84 2.49 -1.50
CA PRO A 20 -7.01 1.62 -0.68
C PRO A 20 -5.53 1.86 -0.95
N ALA A 21 -4.71 1.75 0.08
CA ALA A 21 -3.25 1.79 0.00
C ALA A 21 -2.62 0.90 1.07
N LEU A 22 -1.40 0.43 0.81
CA LEU A 22 -0.58 -0.34 1.73
C LEU A 22 0.43 0.58 2.42
N VAL A 23 0.52 0.52 3.75
CA VAL A 23 1.60 1.18 4.51
C VAL A 23 2.90 0.41 4.35
N VAL A 24 3.94 1.06 3.83
CA VAL A 24 5.27 0.45 3.61
C VAL A 24 6.37 1.06 4.47
N GLN A 25 6.13 2.22 5.06
CA GLN A 25 7.06 2.88 5.97
C GLN A 25 7.39 2.00 7.18
N SER A 26 8.66 2.00 7.58
CA SER A 26 9.14 1.25 8.74
C SER A 26 8.43 1.70 10.02
N ASP A 27 8.08 0.73 10.87
CA ASP A 27 7.45 0.98 12.15
C ASP A 27 8.31 1.82 13.09
N LEU A 28 9.63 1.81 12.90
CA LEU A 28 10.59 2.66 13.62
C LEU A 28 10.28 4.16 13.47
N PHE A 29 9.68 4.57 12.35
CA PHE A 29 9.36 5.98 12.05
C PHE A 29 7.84 6.26 12.11
N ASN A 30 7.01 5.23 12.27
CA ASN A 30 5.55 5.37 12.18
C ASN A 30 4.90 5.94 13.44
N THR A 31 5.63 6.15 14.54
CA THR A 31 5.06 6.80 15.74
C THR A 31 5.09 8.32 15.59
N ASP A 32 6.25 8.88 15.30
CA ASP A 32 6.49 10.32 15.45
C ASP A 32 6.53 11.09 14.12
N HIS A 33 6.70 10.40 12.99
CA HIS A 33 6.83 11.07 11.70
C HIS A 33 5.47 11.56 11.18
N ALA A 34 5.43 12.84 10.77
CA ALA A 34 4.22 13.53 10.31
C ALA A 34 3.70 13.02 8.96
N THR A 35 4.57 12.43 8.15
CA THR A 35 4.21 11.78 6.89
C THR A 35 4.45 10.28 6.94
N VAL A 36 3.67 9.56 6.15
CA VAL A 36 3.73 8.10 6.03
C VAL A 36 3.83 7.74 4.56
N SER A 37 4.75 6.83 4.25
CA SER A 37 4.95 6.28 2.91
C SER A 37 4.04 5.08 2.66
N VAL A 38 3.26 5.15 1.58
CA VAL A 38 2.26 4.16 1.20
C VAL A 38 2.38 3.79 -0.28
N LEU A 39 1.84 2.61 -0.63
CA LEU A 39 1.65 2.14 -2.01
C LEU A 39 0.17 2.10 -2.34
N PRO A 40 -0.32 2.87 -3.34
CA PRO A 40 -1.70 2.79 -3.79
C PRO A 40 -2.08 1.39 -4.28
N ILE A 41 -3.35 1.04 -4.07
CA ILE A 41 -3.95 -0.21 -4.54
C ILE A 41 -5.06 0.11 -5.54
N THR A 42 -5.12 -0.65 -6.63
CA THR A 42 -6.12 -0.48 -7.69
C THR A 42 -6.74 -1.81 -8.09
N SER A 43 -8.01 -1.80 -8.47
CA SER A 43 -8.65 -2.96 -9.12
C SER A 43 -8.42 -2.99 -10.64
N ALA A 44 -7.71 -2.00 -11.20
CA ALA A 44 -7.31 -2.01 -12.61
C ALA A 44 -6.04 -2.86 -12.77
N ILE A 45 -6.25 -4.10 -13.19
CA ILE A 45 -5.20 -5.11 -13.31
C ILE A 45 -4.42 -4.92 -14.61
N ILE A 46 -3.09 -4.92 -14.54
CA ILE A 46 -2.20 -4.87 -15.70
C ILE A 46 -1.13 -5.97 -15.64
N GLY A 47 -0.59 -6.35 -16.80
CA GLY A 47 0.48 -7.33 -16.94
C GLY A 47 1.87 -6.73 -16.67
N ALA A 48 2.20 -6.47 -15.40
CA ALA A 48 3.52 -5.95 -15.00
C ALA A 48 4.00 -6.63 -13.69
N PRO A 49 4.28 -7.94 -13.71
CA PRO A 49 4.41 -8.76 -12.50
C PRO A 49 5.57 -8.35 -11.57
N VAL A 50 6.57 -7.64 -12.08
CA VAL A 50 7.74 -7.18 -11.29
C VAL A 50 7.35 -6.16 -10.22
N PHE A 51 6.41 -5.26 -10.51
CA PHE A 51 6.02 -4.16 -9.62
C PHE A 51 4.50 -4.03 -9.41
N ARG A 52 3.71 -4.93 -10.00
CA ARG A 52 2.27 -5.05 -9.77
C ARG A 52 1.94 -6.36 -9.09
N ILE A 53 1.81 -6.29 -7.77
CA ILE A 53 1.54 -7.46 -6.92
C ILE A 53 0.04 -7.63 -6.80
N THR A 54 -0.49 -8.69 -7.41
CA THR A 54 -1.91 -9.06 -7.30
C THR A 54 -2.25 -9.56 -5.91
N LEU A 55 -3.37 -9.08 -5.39
CA LEU A 55 -4.00 -9.43 -4.12
C LEU A 55 -5.38 -10.03 -4.38
N GLU A 56 -5.64 -11.19 -3.80
CA GLU A 56 -6.98 -11.76 -3.71
C GLU A 56 -7.73 -11.16 -2.50
N PRO A 57 -9.03 -10.88 -2.61
CA PRO A 57 -9.87 -10.49 -1.49
C PRO A 57 -9.82 -11.51 -0.35
N SER A 58 -9.64 -11.04 0.88
CA SER A 58 -9.73 -11.88 2.07
C SER A 58 -10.36 -11.11 3.23
N VAL A 59 -10.83 -11.84 4.25
CA VAL A 59 -11.32 -11.23 5.49
C VAL A 59 -10.22 -10.42 6.17
N ALA A 60 -8.97 -10.91 6.13
CA ALA A 60 -7.83 -10.25 6.77
C ALA A 60 -7.42 -8.93 6.09
N ASN A 61 -7.46 -8.88 4.75
CA ASN A 61 -7.09 -7.69 4.00
C ASN A 61 -8.27 -6.74 3.74
N GLY A 62 -9.52 -7.18 3.91
CA GLY A 62 -10.71 -6.34 3.77
C GLY A 62 -10.99 -5.83 2.36
N LEU A 63 -10.26 -6.31 1.35
CA LEU A 63 -10.51 -5.98 -0.05
C LEU A 63 -11.79 -6.69 -0.53
N ARG A 64 -12.49 -6.07 -1.50
CA ARG A 64 -13.75 -6.62 -2.06
C ARG A 64 -13.61 -7.16 -3.47
N LYS A 65 -12.49 -6.87 -4.13
CA LYS A 65 -12.20 -7.24 -5.52
C LYS A 65 -10.73 -7.54 -5.66
N VAL A 66 -10.37 -8.40 -6.60
CA VAL A 66 -8.99 -8.61 -7.03
C VAL A 66 -8.37 -7.24 -7.32
N SER A 67 -7.22 -6.99 -6.71
CA SER A 67 -6.55 -5.69 -6.76
C SER A 67 -5.05 -5.87 -6.92
N GLN A 68 -4.35 -4.82 -7.33
CA GLN A 68 -2.90 -4.77 -7.43
C GLN A 68 -2.33 -3.65 -6.57
N ILE A 69 -1.29 -3.98 -5.82
CA ILE A 69 -0.39 -2.99 -5.22
C ILE A 69 0.45 -2.38 -6.35
N MET A 70 0.50 -1.06 -6.41
CA MET A 70 1.28 -0.32 -7.42
C MET A 70 2.63 0.08 -6.82
N VAL A 71 3.61 -0.83 -6.82
CA VAL A 71 4.94 -0.60 -6.23
C VAL A 71 5.66 0.57 -6.90
N ASP A 72 5.34 0.84 -8.17
CA ASP A 72 5.84 1.97 -8.96
C ASP A 72 5.33 3.35 -8.51
N LYS A 73 4.39 3.40 -7.57
CA LYS A 73 3.70 4.63 -7.14
C LYS A 73 3.86 4.89 -5.65
N ILE A 74 5.06 4.71 -5.12
CA ILE A 74 5.37 5.10 -3.73
C ILE A 74 5.07 6.58 -3.56
N ILE A 75 4.25 6.90 -2.56
CA ILE A 75 3.91 8.27 -2.19
C ILE A 75 4.07 8.43 -0.68
N SER A 76 4.53 9.59 -0.26
CA SER A 76 4.51 10.00 1.14
C SER A 76 3.45 11.08 1.31
N MET A 77 2.57 10.92 2.30
CA MET A 77 1.51 11.90 2.57
C MET A 77 1.35 12.13 4.06
N LYS A 78 0.74 13.28 4.42
CA LYS A 78 0.47 13.63 5.82
C LYS A 78 -0.41 12.58 6.46
N ARG A 79 -0.08 12.17 7.68
CA ARG A 79 -0.83 11.19 8.46
C ARG A 79 -2.32 11.53 8.56
N GLU A 80 -2.67 12.80 8.72
CA GLU A 80 -4.05 13.30 8.80
C GLU A 80 -4.89 13.03 7.53
N LYS A 81 -4.25 12.71 6.39
CA LYS A 81 -4.92 12.36 5.13
C LYS A 81 -5.10 10.84 4.93
N ILE A 82 -4.67 10.06 5.91
CA ILE A 82 -4.74 8.59 5.90
C ILE A 82 -5.82 8.18 6.89
N GLY A 83 -6.79 7.41 6.42
CA GLY A 83 -7.84 6.83 7.26
C GLY A 83 -7.32 5.68 8.12
N GLU A 84 -8.20 5.18 8.99
CA GLU A 84 -7.92 4.02 9.83
C GLU A 84 -7.57 2.77 8.98
N ALA A 85 -6.80 1.88 9.58
CA ALA A 85 -6.50 0.59 8.98
C ALA A 85 -7.77 -0.26 8.91
N PHE A 86 -8.08 -0.79 7.72
CA PHE A 86 -9.24 -1.65 7.50
C PHE A 86 -8.88 -3.12 7.29
N GLY A 87 -7.59 -3.43 7.18
CA GLY A 87 -7.08 -4.77 6.96
C GLY A 87 -5.56 -4.79 7.02
N ARG A 88 -4.98 -5.96 6.80
CA ARG A 88 -3.53 -6.18 6.82
C ARG A 88 -3.15 -7.25 5.80
N LEU A 89 -1.95 -7.12 5.24
CA LEU A 89 -1.36 -8.18 4.41
C LEU A 89 -0.74 -9.27 5.27
N ASP A 90 -0.80 -10.50 4.77
CA ASP A 90 -0.01 -11.62 5.28
C ASP A 90 1.50 -11.43 5.00
N ASP A 91 2.31 -12.17 5.74
CA ASP A 91 3.77 -12.06 5.70
C ASP A 91 4.36 -12.47 4.35
N GLU A 92 3.76 -13.45 3.66
CA GLU A 92 4.22 -13.91 2.34
C GLU A 92 4.06 -12.81 1.29
N THR A 93 2.90 -12.17 1.27
CA THR A 93 2.61 -11.04 0.40
C THR A 93 3.50 -9.86 0.74
N LEU A 94 3.71 -9.57 2.03
CA LEU A 94 4.60 -8.49 2.45
C LEU A 94 6.06 -8.74 2.03
N LEU A 95 6.52 -10.00 2.04
CA LEU A 95 7.83 -10.37 1.51
C LEU A 95 7.94 -10.14 0.00
N ARG A 96 6.89 -10.45 -0.77
CA ARG A 96 6.83 -10.14 -2.21
C ARG A 96 6.90 -8.63 -2.45
N VAL A 97 6.22 -7.83 -1.63
CA VAL A 97 6.29 -6.36 -1.67
C VAL A 97 7.71 -5.87 -1.39
N ASN A 98 8.39 -6.42 -0.38
CA ASN A 98 9.78 -6.05 -0.06
C ASN A 98 10.70 -6.27 -1.27
N ARG A 99 10.65 -7.46 -1.87
CA ARG A 99 11.48 -7.80 -3.04
C ARG A 99 11.18 -6.88 -4.22
N ALA A 100 9.92 -6.62 -4.51
CA ALA A 100 9.52 -5.70 -5.58
C ALA A 100 10.00 -4.28 -5.33
N LEU A 101 9.92 -3.77 -4.09
CA LEU A 101 10.44 -2.46 -3.71
C LEU A 101 11.96 -2.37 -3.89
N THR A 102 12.68 -3.39 -3.43
CA THR A 102 14.14 -3.47 -3.57
C THR A 102 14.58 -3.43 -5.03
N VAL A 103 13.90 -4.19 -5.91
CA VAL A 103 14.13 -4.15 -7.37
C VAL A 103 13.75 -2.80 -7.96
N TRP A 104 12.57 -2.26 -7.62
CA TRP A 104 12.08 -0.99 -8.14
C TRP A 104 13.01 0.19 -7.82
N LEU A 105 13.58 0.19 -6.61
CA LEU A 105 14.48 1.24 -6.14
C LEU A 105 15.95 1.02 -6.54
N GLY A 106 16.29 -0.11 -7.16
CA GLY A 106 17.66 -0.43 -7.58
C GLY A 106 18.62 -0.69 -6.41
N VAL A 107 18.11 -1.25 -5.30
CA VAL A 107 18.88 -1.52 -4.06
C VAL A 107 18.95 -3.01 -3.72
N ALA A 108 18.83 -3.84 -4.76
CA ALA A 108 18.87 -5.31 -4.67
C ALA A 108 20.28 -5.86 -4.47
#